data_AF-R7XI00-F1
#
_entry.id   AF-R7XI00-F1
#
_cell.length_a   1.000
_cell.length_b   1.000
_cell.length_c   1.000
_cell.angle_alpha   90.00
_cell.angle_beta   90.00
_cell.angle_gamma   90.00
#
_symmetry.space_group_name_H-M   'P 1'
#
loop_
_entity.id
_entity.type
_entity.pdbx_description
1 polymer ?
#
loop_
_entity_poly.entity_id
_entity_poly.type
_entity_poly.pdbx_seq_one_letter_code
_entity_poly.pdbx_strand_id
1 'polypeptide(L)'
;MNGTLQDRLVKELRLRGISTMAGANAFAPHFMADFNARFAKVPKRDFDAHRPLRGDEDLARIFSWREWRKVSASLTLQYDKVMYLLEDRPEHRRLIHRYLEVAEYPDGRIELWADGAALPYTTYDRLGEIDQGAIVDNKRLGHVLDLAAKVQALRDSRQTVGPSRTLAGEPPRPYQPAPNTKRQRLINRLDLERALAAAPLNQKADILTLPTALPPPHPGPDSVVSGQHHRPTKNPQKTPTPHKKHARTDI
;
A
#
# COMPACT_ATOMS: atom_id res chain seq x y z
N MET A 1 -38.16 -10.96 4.77
CA MET A 1 -37.66 -10.29 5.99
C MET A 1 -36.71 -11.28 6.66
N ASN A 2 -35.41 -11.15 6.41
CA ASN A 2 -34.44 -12.18 6.77
C ASN A 2 -33.99 -11.94 8.21
N GLY A 3 -34.73 -12.54 9.15
CA GLY A 3 -34.60 -12.36 10.60
C GLY A 3 -33.40 -13.08 11.23
N THR A 4 -32.21 -12.94 10.64
CA THR A 4 -30.97 -13.45 11.23
C THR A 4 -30.14 -12.30 11.79
N LEU A 5 -29.37 -12.62 12.84
CA LEU A 5 -28.49 -11.80 13.69
C LEU A 5 -27.84 -10.54 13.06
N GLN A 6 -27.59 -10.59 11.75
CA GLN A 6 -26.75 -9.64 11.00
C GLN A 6 -27.24 -8.19 11.09
N ASP A 7 -28.52 -7.93 10.85
CA ASP A 7 -29.04 -6.55 10.87
C ASP A 7 -29.27 -6.01 12.30
N ARG A 8 -29.51 -6.91 13.26
CA ARG A 8 -29.88 -6.50 14.63
C ARG A 8 -28.67 -6.01 15.41
N LEU A 9 -27.54 -6.69 15.31
CA LEU A 9 -26.31 -6.27 15.99
C LEU A 9 -25.88 -4.87 15.55
N VAL A 10 -25.91 -4.60 14.23
CA VAL A 10 -25.54 -3.29 13.68
C VAL A 10 -26.46 -2.17 14.22
N LYS A 11 -27.77 -2.44 14.34
CA LYS A 11 -28.73 -1.48 14.89
C LYS A 11 -28.51 -1.21 16.38
N GLU A 12 -28.26 -2.25 17.16
CA GLU A 12 -27.99 -2.17 18.60
C GLU A 12 -26.68 -1.43 18.91
N LEU A 13 -25.65 -1.61 18.09
CA LEU A 13 -24.40 -0.84 18.16
C LEU A 13 -24.65 0.64 17.86
N ARG A 14 -25.42 0.95 16.81
CA ARG A 14 -25.78 2.33 16.45
C ARG A 14 -26.61 3.03 17.52
N LEU A 15 -27.59 2.35 18.10
CA LEU A 15 -28.42 2.89 19.19
C LEU A 15 -27.59 3.24 20.44
N ARG A 16 -26.50 2.51 20.69
CA ARG A 16 -25.57 2.76 21.79
C ARG A 16 -24.42 3.72 21.43
N GLY A 17 -24.40 4.25 20.20
CA GLY A 17 -23.32 5.13 19.73
C GLY A 17 -21.95 4.44 19.63
N ILE A 18 -21.92 3.11 19.53
CA ILE A 18 -20.66 2.36 19.45
C ILE A 18 -20.16 2.35 18.00
N SER A 19 -18.97 2.93 17.79
CA SER A 19 -18.32 3.03 16.48
C SER A 19 -16.89 2.46 16.45
N THR A 20 -16.42 1.89 17.56
CA THR A 20 -15.06 1.34 17.70
C THR A 20 -15.10 -0.17 17.89
N MET A 21 -14.04 -0.86 17.42
CA MET A 21 -13.89 -2.31 17.62
C MET A 21 -13.84 -2.67 19.11
N ALA A 22 -13.12 -1.88 19.92
CA ALA A 22 -13.03 -2.09 21.36
C ALA A 22 -14.41 -1.98 22.04
N GLY A 23 -15.20 -0.95 21.70
CA GLY A 23 -16.56 -0.80 22.22
C GLY A 23 -17.50 -1.92 21.78
N ALA A 24 -17.38 -2.38 20.53
CA ALA A 24 -18.17 -3.50 20.03
C ALA A 24 -17.83 -4.81 20.77
N ASN A 25 -16.54 -5.09 20.99
CA ASN A 25 -16.07 -6.26 21.73
C ASN A 25 -16.54 -6.24 23.19
N ALA A 26 -16.53 -5.08 23.85
CA ALA A 26 -17.05 -4.93 25.21
C ALA A 26 -18.57 -5.15 25.29
N PHE A 27 -19.30 -4.79 24.23
CA PHE A 27 -20.75 -4.97 24.15
C PHE A 27 -21.17 -6.40 23.77
N ALA A 28 -20.33 -7.14 23.04
CA ALA A 28 -20.68 -8.47 22.50
C ALA A 28 -21.25 -9.45 23.56
N PRO A 29 -20.69 -9.59 24.77
CA PRO A 29 -21.26 -10.49 25.78
C PRO A 29 -22.69 -10.12 26.20
N HIS A 30 -22.97 -8.83 26.35
CA HIS A 30 -24.31 -8.32 26.70
C HIS A 30 -25.32 -8.61 25.59
N PHE A 31 -24.92 -8.38 24.34
CA PHE A 31 -25.75 -8.70 23.17
C PHE A 31 -26.03 -10.20 23.08
N MET A 32 -25.01 -11.04 23.25
CA MET A 32 -25.18 -12.49 23.21
C MET A 32 -26.14 -12.99 24.28
N ALA A 33 -26.05 -12.46 25.51
CA ALA A 33 -26.97 -12.82 26.59
C ALA A 33 -28.43 -12.44 26.28
N ASP A 34 -28.70 -11.19 25.89
CA ASP A 34 -30.06 -10.75 25.54
C ASP A 34 -30.61 -11.49 24.31
N PHE A 35 -29.76 -11.73 23.31
CA PHE A 35 -30.15 -12.44 22.10
C PHE A 35 -30.49 -13.91 22.41
N ASN A 36 -29.62 -14.60 23.14
CA ASN A 36 -29.84 -16.00 23.51
C ASN A 36 -31.06 -16.15 24.42
N ALA A 37 -31.34 -15.21 25.32
CA ALA A 37 -32.56 -15.24 26.14
C ALA A 37 -33.85 -15.25 25.29
N ARG A 38 -33.85 -14.59 24.13
CA ARG A 38 -35.03 -14.47 23.25
C ARG A 38 -35.13 -15.58 22.21
N PHE A 39 -33.98 -16.06 21.73
CA PHE A 39 -33.92 -16.89 20.51
C PHE A 39 -33.19 -18.22 20.68
N ALA A 40 -32.44 -18.43 21.77
CA ALA A 40 -31.77 -19.71 21.96
C ALA A 40 -32.79 -20.83 22.09
N LYS A 41 -32.50 -21.95 21.44
CA LYS A 41 -33.26 -23.19 21.58
C LYS A 41 -32.38 -24.19 22.30
N VAL A 42 -32.99 -24.90 23.25
CA VAL A 42 -32.31 -26.02 23.92
C VAL A 42 -31.94 -27.05 22.85
N PRO A 43 -30.69 -27.55 22.83
CA PRO A 43 -30.29 -28.56 21.89
C PRO A 43 -31.12 -29.84 22.10
N LYS A 44 -31.41 -30.56 21.03
CA LYS A 44 -32.22 -31.79 21.07
C LYS A 44 -31.53 -32.91 21.87
N ARG A 45 -30.20 -32.88 21.95
CA ARG A 45 -29.36 -33.79 22.70
C ARG A 45 -28.26 -32.97 23.38
N ASP A 46 -27.85 -33.40 24.56
CA ASP A 46 -26.76 -32.84 25.36
C ASP A 46 -25.36 -33.27 24.87
N PHE A 47 -25.30 -34.23 23.94
CA PHE A 47 -24.05 -34.69 23.33
C PHE A 47 -23.34 -33.57 22.58
N ASP A 48 -22.10 -33.28 22.97
CA ASP A 48 -21.20 -32.38 22.26
C ASP A 48 -20.67 -33.05 20.99
N ALA A 49 -21.16 -32.59 19.84
CA ALA A 49 -20.73 -33.04 18.52
C ALA A 49 -19.58 -32.21 17.92
N HIS A 50 -19.03 -31.24 18.67
CA HIS A 50 -17.92 -30.43 18.19
C HIS A 50 -16.65 -31.27 18.06
N ARG A 51 -15.89 -31.00 16.99
CA ARG A 51 -14.57 -31.60 16.80
C ARG A 51 -13.60 -30.92 17.78
N PRO A 52 -12.95 -31.66 18.69
CA PRO A 52 -11.93 -31.06 19.55
C PRO A 52 -10.76 -30.58 18.71
N LEU A 53 -10.17 -29.45 19.12
CA LEU A 53 -8.93 -28.96 18.53
C LEU A 53 -7.85 -30.02 18.74
N ARG A 54 -7.17 -30.42 17.67
CA ARG A 54 -6.05 -31.34 17.81
C ARG A 54 -4.82 -30.60 18.31
N GLY A 55 -3.92 -31.29 19.02
CA GLY A 55 -2.69 -30.68 19.54
C GLY A 55 -1.72 -30.19 18.46
N ASP A 56 -1.85 -30.67 17.22
CA ASP A 56 -1.09 -30.25 16.05
C ASP A 56 -1.72 -29.07 15.28
N GLU A 57 -2.91 -28.62 15.67
CA GLU A 57 -3.61 -27.51 15.02
C GLU A 57 -3.25 -26.16 15.67
N ASP A 58 -2.43 -25.37 14.97
CA ASP A 58 -2.14 -23.98 15.36
C ASP A 58 -3.20 -23.02 14.81
N LEU A 59 -4.10 -22.57 15.68
CA LEU A 59 -5.18 -21.64 15.33
C LEU A 59 -4.66 -20.28 14.83
N ALA A 60 -3.56 -19.77 15.39
CA ALA A 60 -3.04 -18.47 14.98
C ALA A 60 -2.62 -18.51 13.51
N ARG A 61 -2.01 -19.63 13.10
CA ARG A 61 -1.65 -19.88 11.72
C ARG A 61 -2.86 -20.20 10.84
N ILE A 62 -3.84 -20.97 11.32
CA ILE A 62 -5.02 -21.33 10.53
C ILE A 62 -5.82 -20.09 10.14
N PHE A 63 -5.91 -19.10 11.05
CA PHE A 63 -6.63 -17.86 10.83
C PHE A 63 -5.78 -16.72 10.25
N SER A 64 -4.55 -16.98 9.83
CA SER A 64 -3.71 -15.99 9.16
C SER A 64 -4.06 -15.85 7.67
N TRP A 65 -3.80 -14.68 7.11
CA TRP A 65 -3.85 -14.46 5.67
C TRP A 65 -2.60 -15.04 5.02
N ARG A 66 -2.76 -15.89 4.01
CA ARG A 66 -1.65 -16.67 3.43
C ARG A 66 -1.55 -16.42 1.93
N GLU A 67 -0.37 -16.04 1.46
CA GLU A 67 -0.10 -15.83 0.04
C GLU A 67 1.22 -16.46 -0.38
N TRP A 68 1.26 -17.05 -1.57
CA TRP A 68 2.47 -17.63 -2.13
C TRP A 68 3.27 -16.61 -2.92
N ARG A 69 4.54 -16.38 -2.54
CA ARG A 69 5.46 -15.45 -3.20
C ARG A 69 6.72 -16.16 -3.65
N LYS A 70 7.19 -15.83 -4.86
CA LYS A 70 8.41 -16.42 -5.43
C LYS A 70 9.65 -15.69 -4.90
N VAL A 71 10.64 -16.45 -4.45
CA VAL A 71 11.94 -15.92 -4.04
C VAL A 71 12.79 -15.59 -5.26
N SER A 72 13.41 -14.41 -5.26
CA SER A 72 14.34 -13.99 -6.31
C SER A 72 15.69 -14.72 -6.22
N ALA A 73 16.56 -14.50 -7.20
CA ALA A 73 17.96 -14.96 -7.14
C ALA A 73 18.76 -14.34 -5.98
N SER A 74 18.31 -13.20 -5.45
CA SER A 74 18.97 -12.47 -4.35
C SER A 74 18.34 -12.76 -2.99
N LEU A 75 17.61 -13.88 -2.84
CA LEU A 75 16.92 -14.27 -1.61
C LEU A 75 15.89 -13.24 -1.10
N THR A 76 15.33 -12.44 -2.02
CA THR A 76 14.30 -11.45 -1.67
C THR A 76 12.94 -11.86 -2.21
N LEU A 77 11.88 -11.47 -1.50
CA LEU A 77 10.50 -11.49 -2.00
C LEU A 77 9.81 -10.17 -1.65
N GLN A 78 8.76 -9.82 -2.38
CA GLN A 78 7.97 -8.62 -2.12
C GLN A 78 6.56 -9.00 -1.69
N TYR A 79 6.09 -8.39 -0.61
CA TYR A 79 4.74 -8.53 -0.08
C TYR A 79 4.28 -7.19 0.48
N ASP A 80 3.03 -6.81 0.20
CA ASP A 80 2.44 -5.52 0.56
C ASP A 80 3.40 -4.30 0.48
N LYS A 81 4.06 -4.14 -0.68
CA LYS A 81 5.05 -3.08 -0.98
C LYS A 81 6.36 -3.15 -0.18
N VAL A 82 6.47 -3.98 0.84
CA VAL A 82 7.71 -4.24 1.59
C VAL A 82 8.53 -5.33 0.91
N MET A 83 9.85 -5.13 0.85
CA MET A 83 10.78 -6.15 0.38
C MET A 83 11.34 -6.92 1.58
N TYR A 84 11.19 -8.23 1.57
CA TYR A 84 11.71 -9.13 2.59
C TYR A 84 12.94 -9.82 2.06
N LEU A 85 14.05 -9.73 2.80
CA LEU A 85 15.30 -10.41 2.51
C LEU A 85 15.45 -11.59 3.46
N LEU A 86 15.48 -12.81 2.94
CA LEU A 86 15.83 -13.98 3.72
C LEU A 86 17.31 -13.90 4.12
N GLU A 87 17.63 -14.32 5.34
CA GLU A 87 19.02 -14.38 5.79
C GLU A 87 19.85 -15.31 4.88
N ASP A 88 21.06 -14.92 4.51
CA ASP A 88 21.89 -15.71 3.59
C ASP A 88 22.51 -16.93 4.29
N ARG A 89 21.73 -18.00 4.38
CA ARG A 89 22.13 -19.31 4.91
C ARG A 89 22.20 -20.36 3.79
N PRO A 90 23.07 -21.38 3.90
CA PRO A 90 23.15 -22.45 2.90
C PRO A 90 21.81 -23.14 2.62
N GLU A 91 20.97 -23.28 3.64
CA GLU A 91 19.62 -23.86 3.53
C GLU A 91 18.68 -22.96 2.72
N HIS A 92 18.73 -21.64 2.94
CA HIS A 92 17.88 -20.67 2.25
C HIS A 92 18.26 -20.48 0.79
N ARG A 93 19.55 -20.66 0.42
CA ARG A 93 19.99 -20.61 -0.99
C ARG A 93 19.27 -21.62 -1.88
N ARG A 94 18.79 -22.74 -1.31
CA ARG A 94 17.96 -23.73 -2.03
C ARG A 94 16.53 -23.24 -2.29
N LEU A 95 16.10 -22.17 -1.65
CA LEU A 95 14.79 -21.55 -1.80
C LEU A 95 14.74 -20.55 -2.96
N ILE A 96 15.89 -20.24 -3.59
CA ILE A 96 15.94 -19.39 -4.78
C ILE A 96 14.99 -19.94 -5.84
N HIS A 97 14.15 -19.05 -6.39
CA HIS A 97 13.12 -19.38 -7.38
C HIS A 97 12.00 -20.31 -6.92
N ARG A 98 11.98 -20.75 -5.66
CA ARG A 98 10.84 -21.47 -5.07
C ARG A 98 9.77 -20.47 -4.63
N TYR A 99 8.54 -20.97 -4.52
CA TYR A 99 7.44 -20.25 -3.89
C TYR A 99 7.44 -20.54 -2.39
N LEU A 100 7.40 -19.48 -1.61
CA LEU A 100 7.25 -19.52 -0.16
C LEU A 100 5.90 -18.97 0.24
N GLU A 101 5.44 -19.39 1.40
CA GLU A 101 4.21 -18.90 1.99
C GLU A 101 4.52 -17.68 2.86
N VAL A 102 3.85 -16.56 2.57
CA VAL A 102 3.83 -15.37 3.42
C VAL A 102 2.56 -15.46 4.24
N ALA A 103 2.71 -15.54 5.56
CA ALA A 103 1.61 -15.54 6.52
C ALA A 103 1.54 -14.17 7.20
N GLU A 104 0.43 -13.47 7.05
CA GLU A 104 0.11 -12.21 7.72
C GLU A 104 -0.95 -12.47 8.80
N TYR A 105 -0.60 -12.15 10.04
CA TYR A 105 -1.46 -12.35 11.20
C TYR A 105 -2.36 -11.12 11.43
N PRO A 106 -3.48 -11.28 12.17
CA PRO A 106 -4.40 -10.17 12.44
C PRO A 106 -3.81 -8.97 13.21
N ASP A 107 -2.67 -9.18 13.89
CA ASP A 107 -1.89 -8.15 14.57
C ASP A 107 -0.95 -7.37 13.61
N GLY A 108 -0.88 -7.76 12.34
CA GLY A 108 0.00 -7.20 11.32
C GLY A 108 1.40 -7.82 11.28
N ARG A 109 1.68 -8.81 12.14
CA ARG A 109 2.95 -9.56 12.08
C ARG A 109 3.00 -10.39 10.81
N ILE A 110 4.17 -10.46 10.20
CA ILE A 110 4.40 -11.23 8.98
C ILE A 110 5.43 -12.32 9.26
N GLU A 111 5.18 -13.52 8.74
CA GLU A 111 6.12 -14.64 8.79
C GLU A 111 6.29 -15.25 7.40
N LEU A 112 7.51 -15.68 7.10
CA LEU A 112 7.84 -16.36 5.85
C LEU A 112 8.06 -17.83 6.15
N TRP A 113 7.36 -18.70 5.42
CA TRP A 113 7.36 -20.13 5.67
C TRP A 113 7.87 -20.91 4.45
N ALA A 114 8.75 -21.86 4.71
CA ALA A 114 9.22 -22.85 3.75
C ALA A 114 9.25 -24.23 4.41
N ASP A 115 8.82 -25.26 3.68
CA ASP A 115 8.97 -26.66 4.10
C ASP A 115 8.49 -26.95 5.54
N GLY A 116 7.46 -26.23 5.99
CA GLY A 116 6.88 -26.39 7.33
C GLY A 116 7.61 -25.66 8.47
N ALA A 117 8.57 -24.78 8.17
CA ALA A 117 9.28 -23.96 9.15
C ALA A 117 9.25 -22.46 8.81
N ALA A 118 9.25 -21.61 9.85
CA ALA A 118 9.39 -20.17 9.71
C ALA A 118 10.85 -19.80 9.45
N LEU A 119 11.08 -18.86 8.54
CA LEU A 119 12.40 -18.42 8.11
C LEU A 119 12.73 -17.06 8.72
N PRO A 120 13.98 -16.84 9.18
CA PRO A 120 14.43 -15.52 9.58
C PRO A 120 14.59 -14.63 8.34
N TYR A 121 14.16 -13.39 8.48
CA TYR A 121 14.20 -12.40 7.42
C TYR A 121 14.49 -11.01 7.98
N THR A 122 14.91 -10.11 7.10
CA THR A 122 15.03 -8.68 7.38
C THR A 122 14.14 -7.91 6.40
N THR A 123 13.41 -6.92 6.89
CA THR A 123 12.65 -6.01 6.04
C THR A 123 13.56 -4.95 5.45
N TYR A 124 13.58 -4.86 4.13
CA TYR A 124 14.25 -3.80 3.41
C TYR A 124 13.18 -2.84 2.89
N ASP A 125 12.86 -1.82 3.68
CA ASP A 125 11.91 -0.78 3.25
C ASP A 125 12.59 0.16 2.25
N ARG A 126 12.12 0.13 1.00
CA ARG A 126 12.57 1.03 -0.10
C ARG A 126 11.52 2.05 -0.46
N LEU A 127 10.45 2.21 0.33
CA LEU A 127 9.63 3.40 0.21
C LEU A 127 10.50 4.56 0.68
N GLY A 128 11.36 5.05 -0.21
CA GLY A 128 12.09 6.29 0.02
C GLY A 128 11.03 7.32 0.38
N GLU A 129 11.21 7.99 1.52
CA GLU A 129 10.35 9.08 1.92
C GLU A 129 10.15 9.97 0.71
N ILE A 130 8.93 9.94 0.17
CA ILE A 130 8.57 10.81 -0.93
C ILE A 130 8.43 12.17 -0.28
N ASP A 131 9.48 12.99 -0.40
CA ASP A 131 9.36 14.41 -0.12
C ASP A 131 8.25 14.94 -1.03
N GLN A 132 7.09 15.24 -0.43
CA GLN A 132 5.93 15.74 -1.16
C GLN A 132 6.19 17.14 -1.75
N GLY A 133 7.37 17.71 -1.47
CA GLY A 133 7.79 19.02 -1.92
C GLY A 133 7.09 20.13 -1.14
N ALA A 134 7.64 21.33 -1.22
CA ALA A 134 6.97 22.51 -0.68
C ALA A 134 5.66 22.78 -1.45
N ILE A 135 4.58 23.05 -0.72
CA ILE A 135 3.32 23.51 -1.32
C ILE A 135 3.57 24.86 -2.00
N VAL A 136 3.25 24.97 -3.28
CA VAL A 136 3.45 26.19 -4.08
C VAL A 136 2.14 26.97 -4.18
N ASP A 137 2.18 28.25 -3.86
CA ASP A 137 1.05 29.16 -4.04
C ASP A 137 0.61 29.24 -5.51
N ASN A 138 -0.70 29.39 -5.74
CA ASN A 138 -1.29 29.46 -7.09
C ASN A 138 -0.59 30.48 -8.01
N LYS A 139 -0.20 31.65 -7.47
CA LYS A 139 0.51 32.70 -8.22
C LYS A 139 1.86 32.26 -8.78
N ARG A 140 2.52 31.29 -8.15
CA ARG A 140 3.85 30.76 -8.54
C ARG A 140 3.76 29.40 -9.24
N LEU A 141 2.59 28.77 -9.23
CA LEU A 141 2.36 27.43 -9.78
C LEU A 141 2.75 27.34 -11.25
N GLY A 142 2.35 28.31 -12.08
CA GLY A 142 2.69 28.32 -13.51
C GLY A 142 4.19 28.28 -13.77
N HIS A 143 4.95 29.14 -13.09
CA HIS A 143 6.41 29.18 -13.22
C HIS A 143 7.08 27.89 -12.73
N VAL A 144 6.59 27.31 -11.62
CA VAL A 144 7.10 26.03 -11.11
C VAL A 144 6.79 24.88 -12.07
N LEU A 145 5.61 24.86 -12.70
CA LEU A 145 5.26 23.86 -13.70
C LEU A 145 6.13 23.99 -14.96
N ASP A 146 6.45 25.21 -15.40
CA ASP A 146 7.37 25.44 -16.52
C ASP A 146 8.78 24.92 -16.22
N LEU A 147 9.27 25.14 -15.00
CA LEU A 147 10.54 24.58 -14.54
C LEU A 147 10.51 23.06 -14.51
N ALA A 148 9.45 22.47 -13.95
CA ALA A 148 9.27 21.03 -13.89
C ALA A 148 9.22 20.42 -15.30
N ALA A 149 8.52 21.05 -16.24
CA ALA A 149 8.45 20.61 -17.63
C ALA A 149 9.82 20.60 -18.31
N LYS A 150 10.66 21.63 -18.07
CA LYS A 150 12.03 21.69 -18.62
C LYS A 150 12.93 20.61 -18.04
N VAL A 151 12.88 20.39 -16.72
CA VAL A 151 13.64 19.32 -16.07
C VAL A 151 13.16 17.95 -16.56
N GLN A 152 11.86 17.78 -16.77
CA GLN A 152 11.28 16.55 -17.30
C GLN A 152 11.67 16.30 -18.76
N ALA A 153 11.87 17.34 -19.58
CA ALA A 153 12.37 17.21 -20.95
C ALA A 153 13.83 16.73 -21.01
N LEU A 154 14.65 17.06 -20.00
CA LEU A 154 15.99 16.51 -19.84
C LEU A 154 15.97 15.04 -19.40
N ARG A 155 14.83 14.55 -18.88
CA ARG A 155 14.70 13.18 -18.40
C ARG A 155 14.41 12.24 -19.56
N ASP A 156 15.18 11.16 -19.60
CA ASP A 156 14.97 10.08 -20.53
C ASP A 156 13.70 9.26 -20.19
N SER A 157 12.71 9.29 -21.08
CA SER A 157 11.41 8.65 -20.88
C SER A 157 11.46 7.16 -21.27
N ARG A 158 11.64 6.28 -20.29
CA ARG A 158 11.57 4.82 -20.48
C ARG A 158 10.16 4.25 -20.61
N GLN A 159 9.14 5.08 -20.81
CA GLN A 159 7.79 4.58 -21.01
C GLN A 159 7.71 3.85 -22.35
N THR A 160 7.48 2.55 -22.30
CA THR A 160 7.13 1.76 -23.47
C THR A 160 5.68 2.04 -23.81
N VAL A 161 5.45 2.81 -24.88
CA VAL A 161 4.10 3.02 -25.40
C VAL A 161 3.73 1.81 -26.26
N GLY A 162 2.85 0.95 -25.76
CA GLY A 162 2.28 -0.18 -26.50
C GLY A 162 2.25 -1.52 -25.75
N PRO A 163 1.52 -2.52 -26.26
CA PRO A 163 1.50 -3.87 -25.69
C PRO A 163 2.90 -4.52 -25.77
N SER A 164 3.18 -5.45 -24.86
CA SER A 164 4.48 -6.11 -24.77
C SER A 164 4.84 -6.83 -26.08
N ARG A 165 5.88 -6.38 -26.79
CA ARG A 165 6.37 -6.98 -28.06
C ARG A 165 6.74 -8.46 -27.92
N THR A 166 7.13 -8.87 -26.72
CA THR A 166 7.42 -10.28 -26.40
C THR A 166 6.20 -11.19 -26.52
N LEU A 167 4.97 -10.66 -26.38
CA LEU A 167 3.74 -11.41 -26.62
C LEU A 167 3.42 -11.54 -28.12
N ALA A 168 4.02 -10.70 -28.97
CA ALA A 168 3.86 -10.71 -30.42
C ALA A 168 4.97 -11.50 -31.16
N GLY A 169 5.89 -12.15 -30.43
CA GLY A 169 6.99 -12.93 -31.01
C GLY A 169 8.14 -12.09 -31.58
N GLU A 170 8.13 -10.77 -31.37
CA GLU A 170 9.18 -9.89 -31.84
C GLU A 170 10.28 -9.69 -30.79
N PRO A 171 11.56 -9.62 -31.20
CA PRO A 171 12.65 -9.39 -30.26
C PRO A 171 12.57 -8.00 -29.62
N PRO A 172 13.02 -7.84 -28.35
CA PRO A 172 13.09 -6.53 -27.71
C PRO A 172 13.98 -5.57 -28.52
N ARG A 173 13.47 -4.36 -28.83
CA ARG A 173 14.28 -3.34 -29.49
C ARG A 173 15.39 -2.87 -28.54
N PRO A 174 16.65 -2.76 -28.98
CA PRO A 174 17.69 -2.16 -28.17
C PRO A 174 17.31 -0.71 -27.84
N TYR A 175 17.47 -0.36 -26.56
CA TYR A 175 17.14 0.96 -26.07
C TYR A 175 18.15 1.99 -26.57
N GLN A 176 17.67 3.05 -27.21
CA GLN A 176 18.48 4.21 -27.55
C GLN A 176 17.91 5.44 -26.85
N PRO A 177 18.68 6.09 -25.96
CA PRO A 177 18.23 7.32 -25.30
C PRO A 177 18.09 8.43 -26.35
N ALA A 178 17.10 9.30 -26.17
CA ALA A 178 16.99 10.50 -27.00
C ALA A 178 18.22 11.41 -26.78
N PRO A 179 18.68 12.13 -27.82
CA PRO A 179 19.82 13.03 -27.70
C PRO A 179 19.59 14.06 -26.59
N ASN A 180 20.63 14.35 -25.80
CA ASN A 180 20.61 15.28 -24.66
C ASN A 180 19.71 14.90 -23.47
N THR A 181 19.26 13.65 -23.37
CA THR A 181 18.51 13.17 -22.20
C THR A 181 19.40 12.46 -21.17
N LYS A 182 18.99 12.50 -19.89
CA LYS A 182 19.67 11.88 -18.75
C LYS A 182 18.75 10.92 -18.03
N ARG A 183 19.32 9.90 -17.38
CA ARG A 183 18.58 9.03 -16.45
C ARG A 183 18.09 9.86 -15.26
N GLN A 184 16.92 9.54 -14.71
CA GLN A 184 16.34 10.25 -13.55
C GLN A 184 17.33 10.43 -12.39
N ARG A 185 18.15 9.42 -12.08
CA ARG A 185 19.14 9.46 -10.99
C ARG A 185 20.36 10.32 -11.28
N LEU A 186 20.54 10.75 -12.53
CA LEU A 186 21.66 11.58 -12.98
C LEU A 186 21.25 13.05 -13.18
N ILE A 187 19.96 13.38 -13.03
CA ILE A 187 19.50 14.76 -12.98
C ILE A 187 20.01 15.35 -11.66
N ASN A 188 20.76 16.44 -11.76
CA ASN A 188 21.42 17.04 -10.61
C ASN A 188 21.02 18.51 -10.44
N ARG A 189 21.54 19.15 -9.40
CA ARG A 189 21.27 20.55 -9.06
C ARG A 189 21.59 21.53 -10.22
N LEU A 190 22.66 21.28 -10.97
CA LEU A 190 23.05 22.15 -12.09
C LEU A 190 22.01 22.14 -13.22
N ASP A 191 21.35 21.00 -13.45
CA ASP A 191 20.26 20.91 -14.42
C ASP A 191 19.05 21.76 -14.00
N LEU A 192 18.77 21.79 -12.69
CA LEU A 192 17.72 22.61 -12.11
C LEU A 192 18.06 24.11 -12.17
N GLU A 193 19.31 24.47 -11.88
CA GLU A 193 19.81 25.86 -12.00
C GLU A 193 19.77 26.35 -13.45
N ARG A 194 20.09 25.50 -14.43
CA ARG A 194 19.92 25.83 -15.85
C ARG A 194 18.45 26.00 -16.24
N ALA A 195 17.56 25.15 -15.74
CA ALA A 195 16.12 25.29 -15.97
C ALA A 195 15.58 26.61 -15.39
N LEU A 196 16.06 27.00 -14.20
CA LEU A 196 15.78 28.29 -13.57
C LEU A 196 16.28 29.47 -14.40
N ALA A 197 17.53 29.42 -14.85
CA ALA A 197 18.13 30.48 -15.67
C ALA A 197 17.47 30.62 -17.05
N ALA A 198 16.96 29.52 -17.62
CA ALA A 198 16.27 29.50 -18.90
C ALA A 198 14.77 29.81 -18.79
N ALA A 199 14.22 29.95 -17.58
CA ALA A 199 12.84 30.40 -17.39
C ALA A 199 12.76 31.91 -17.60
N PRO A 200 11.92 32.40 -18.53
CA PRO A 200 11.71 33.83 -18.63
C PRO A 200 11.10 34.29 -17.30
N LEU A 201 11.81 35.16 -16.58
CA LEU A 201 11.17 35.97 -15.55
C LEU A 201 10.05 36.72 -16.26
N ASN A 202 8.81 36.33 -16.02
CA ASN A 202 7.66 37.04 -16.55
C ASN A 202 7.62 38.40 -15.84
N GLN A 203 8.37 39.39 -16.34
CA GLN A 203 8.51 40.73 -15.79
C GLN A 203 7.20 41.54 -15.79
N LYS A 204 6.09 40.97 -16.30
CA LYS A 204 4.77 41.62 -16.31
C LYS A 204 4.01 41.57 -14.97
N ALA A 205 4.71 41.42 -13.85
CA ALA A 205 4.08 41.50 -12.52
C ALA A 205 4.74 42.52 -11.57
N ASP A 206 5.66 43.37 -12.05
CA ASP A 206 6.21 44.47 -11.24
C ASP A 206 6.04 45.80 -11.96
N ILE A 207 4.84 46.36 -11.86
CA ILE A 207 4.67 47.80 -11.76
C ILE A 207 3.94 48.02 -10.43
N LEU A 208 4.60 48.77 -9.54
CA LEU A 208 4.23 49.13 -8.16
C LEU A 208 4.76 48.19 -7.06
N THR A 209 6.00 48.39 -6.60
CA THR A 209 6.33 49.03 -5.30
C THR A 209 7.82 48.85 -4.97
N LEU A 210 8.57 49.95 -4.81
CA LEU A 210 9.97 50.00 -4.37
C LEU A 210 10.11 49.81 -2.83
N PRO A 211 11.32 49.53 -2.30
CA PRO A 211 11.52 48.73 -1.08
C PRO A 211 11.47 49.56 0.20
N THR A 212 11.10 48.95 1.33
CA THR A 212 11.34 49.54 2.66
C THR A 212 11.56 48.46 3.72
N ALA A 213 12.78 48.52 4.29
CA ALA A 213 13.24 48.14 5.63
C ALA A 213 12.81 46.82 6.30
N LEU A 214 13.80 45.99 6.63
CA LEU A 214 13.78 45.10 7.82
C LEU A 214 14.00 45.95 9.09
N PRO A 215 13.40 45.58 10.26
CA PRO A 215 14.18 44.90 11.31
C PRO A 215 13.32 43.89 12.17
N PRO A 216 13.76 43.34 13.33
CA PRO A 216 14.43 42.03 13.48
C PRO A 216 13.66 41.07 14.47
N PRO A 217 14.22 40.07 15.21
CA PRO A 217 13.64 38.71 15.27
C PRO A 217 13.07 38.20 16.64
N HIS A 218 12.15 37.21 16.57
CA HIS A 218 11.70 36.16 17.56
C HIS A 218 11.04 36.60 18.90
N PRO A 219 10.29 35.74 19.67
CA PRO A 219 10.12 34.25 19.67
C PRO A 219 8.65 33.69 19.71
N GLY A 220 8.46 32.35 19.64
CA GLY A 220 7.15 31.60 19.66
C GLY A 220 6.51 31.44 21.07
N PRO A 221 5.63 30.45 21.37
CA PRO A 221 5.02 29.35 20.59
C PRO A 221 3.46 29.22 20.75
N ASP A 222 2.90 28.11 20.23
CA ASP A 222 1.60 27.46 20.56
C ASP A 222 0.27 28.03 20.05
N SER A 223 -0.43 27.23 19.21
CA SER A 223 -1.74 26.60 19.54
C SER A 223 -2.71 26.45 18.34
N VAL A 224 -2.94 25.18 17.96
CA VAL A 224 -4.24 24.51 17.68
C VAL A 224 -5.25 25.18 16.72
N VAL A 225 -5.54 24.52 15.59
CA VAL A 225 -6.81 23.78 15.29
C VAL A 225 -6.84 23.45 13.79
N SER A 226 -6.72 22.16 13.50
CA SER A 226 -6.87 21.54 12.19
C SER A 226 -8.36 21.27 11.92
N GLY A 227 -8.91 21.86 10.85
CA GLY A 227 -10.23 21.53 10.31
C GLY A 227 -10.09 20.85 8.95
N GLN A 228 -10.00 19.53 8.94
CA GLN A 228 -10.02 18.74 7.70
C GLN A 228 -11.47 18.50 7.26
N HIS A 229 -11.85 19.04 6.10
CA HIS A 229 -13.04 18.59 5.36
C HIS A 229 -12.66 17.44 4.41
N HIS A 230 -13.19 16.24 4.70
CA HIS A 230 -13.06 15.07 3.84
C HIS A 230 -13.88 15.19 2.54
N ARG A 231 -13.23 14.91 1.41
CA ARG A 231 -13.86 14.71 0.09
C ARG A 231 -14.11 13.20 -0.12
N PRO A 232 -15.28 12.78 -0.63
CA PRO A 232 -15.64 11.37 -0.72
C PRO A 232 -14.93 10.66 -1.89
N THR A 233 -14.33 9.51 -1.62
CA THR A 233 -13.71 8.62 -2.62
C THR A 233 -14.76 7.68 -3.21
N LYS A 234 -15.04 7.81 -4.52
CA LYS A 234 -15.73 6.78 -5.30
C LYS A 234 -14.74 5.65 -5.64
N ASN A 235 -15.00 4.44 -5.16
CA ASN A 235 -14.26 3.24 -5.56
C ASN A 235 -14.65 2.82 -7.00
N PRO A 236 -13.70 2.54 -7.91
CA PRO A 236 -14.03 1.93 -9.19
C PRO A 236 -14.36 0.43 -9.02
N GLN A 237 -15.48 0.00 -9.59
CA GLN A 237 -15.91 -1.40 -9.68
C GLN A 237 -14.93 -2.19 -10.57
N LYS A 238 -14.36 -3.28 -10.03
CA LYS A 238 -13.60 -4.26 -10.81
C LYS A 238 -14.57 -5.14 -11.60
N THR A 239 -14.41 -5.18 -12.93
CA THR A 239 -15.05 -6.17 -13.80
C THR A 239 -14.40 -7.56 -13.63
N PRO A 240 -15.15 -8.67 -13.71
CA PRO A 240 -14.60 -10.01 -13.54
C PRO A 240 -13.90 -10.50 -14.81
N THR A 241 -12.68 -11.01 -14.68
CA THR A 241 -11.93 -11.69 -15.74
C THR A 241 -12.36 -13.16 -15.82
N PRO A 242 -12.63 -13.75 -17.02
CA PRO A 242 -13.05 -15.13 -17.13
C PRO A 242 -11.90 -16.12 -16.82
N HIS A 243 -12.22 -17.15 -16.03
CA HIS A 243 -11.31 -18.24 -15.64
C HIS A 243 -10.90 -19.11 -16.85
N LYS A 244 -9.59 -19.29 -17.04
CA LYS A 244 -9.01 -20.26 -17.97
C LYS A 244 -9.08 -21.66 -17.34
N LYS A 245 -9.87 -22.57 -17.92
CA LYS A 245 -9.90 -23.99 -17.54
C LYS A 245 -8.57 -24.63 -17.96
N HIS A 246 -7.77 -25.10 -16.99
CA HIS A 246 -6.68 -26.02 -17.28
C HIS A 246 -7.25 -27.45 -17.27
N ALA A 247 -7.26 -28.08 -18.44
CA ALA A 247 -7.50 -29.50 -18.58
C ALA A 247 -6.34 -30.27 -17.92
N ARG A 248 -6.67 -31.20 -17.02
CA ARG A 248 -5.80 -32.31 -16.66
C ARG A 248 -5.79 -33.27 -17.83
N THR A 249 -4.61 -33.60 -18.33
CA THR A 249 -4.39 -34.78 -19.16
C THR A 249 -3.77 -35.83 -18.27
N ASP A 250 -4.36 -37.02 -18.27
CA ASP A 250 -3.90 -38.20 -17.58
C ASP A 250 -2.48 -38.62 -18.04
N ILE A 251 -1.67 -39.07 -17.08
CA ILE A 251 -0.85 -40.30 -17.02
C ILE A 251 -0.15 -40.32 -15.66
#